data_AF-A0A7V5LHA7-F1
#
_entry.id   AF-A0A7V5LHA7-F1
#
_cell.length_a   1.000
_cell.length_b   1.000
_cell.length_c   1.000
_cell.angle_alpha   90.00
_cell.angle_beta   90.00
_cell.angle_gamma   90.00
#
_symmetry.space_group_name_H-M   'P 1'
#
loop_
_entity.id
_entity.type
_entity.pdbx_description
1 polymer ?
#
loop_
_entity_poly.entity_id
_entity_poly.type
_entity_poly.pdbx_seq_one_letter_code
_entity_poly.pdbx_strand_id
1 'polypeptide(L)'
;MSVTLPHTVGQEQVIDLLSRIGKLEFRRVVATATDPAELKEEQGAGEEVLPNRDKSLYYLVGEALLTGADIAGARAKISESPIGEAEPYIAISLSEAGAKRFVQVLADLKVDNKLAIVLDGVVCTAPKITQSIKDAAAQGWQAVQNAVTIAGNFTKDEATRIAAVLQSGVLPYPVETEYKPESTAVTLHQVDYGPVIKIGTATAAGPVRVVLAGLTVNGTISASGTSEVEIRNCVISGGEGDGIELGQDANVVIDGCTVTGGNGGIVLWNRAKASISNTIVSRNARGGIELWDETVATLRGCIVMDHQLPGILLQNSAEATIEACTLQANEYGVALSKSARATIEECDITENEIGVVCWDDSTVDINGCAISDNGAGVILADSSQAKLIENEIKRNDQGIALFDPACTDTGQRFQGRVIGHSNVIPAPNDPHGNRMVGVCPGDLSFLTSEAGGTFDRGQE
;
A
#
# COMPACT_ATOMS: atom_id res chain seq x y z
N MET A 1 -6.81 3.50 -6.35
CA MET A 1 -8.15 2.99 -6.73
C MET A 1 -8.70 2.21 -5.53
N SER A 2 -9.94 2.44 -5.08
CA SER A 2 -10.55 1.63 -4.01
C SER A 2 -11.62 0.73 -4.63
N VAL A 3 -11.41 -0.57 -4.62
CA VAL A 3 -12.42 -1.54 -5.08
C VAL A 3 -13.11 -2.11 -3.84
N THR A 4 -14.41 -1.83 -3.69
CA THR A 4 -15.28 -2.49 -2.71
C THR A 4 -16.26 -3.36 -3.48
N LEU A 5 -16.20 -4.68 -3.28
CA LEU A 5 -17.04 -5.66 -3.99
C LEU A 5 -18.40 -5.82 -3.27
N PRO A 6 -19.57 -5.58 -3.93
CA PRO A 6 -20.88 -5.78 -3.32
C PRO A 6 -21.40 -7.23 -3.44
N HIS A 7 -22.31 -7.58 -2.52
CA HIS A 7 -22.68 -8.94 -2.08
C HIS A 7 -23.50 -9.84 -2.99
N THR A 8 -23.89 -9.45 -4.20
CA THR A 8 -24.73 -10.32 -5.06
C THR A 8 -24.56 -9.96 -6.51
N VAL A 9 -23.41 -10.31 -7.08
CA VAL A 9 -23.04 -9.87 -8.42
C VAL A 9 -22.42 -11.05 -9.16
N GLY A 10 -23.11 -11.56 -10.19
CA GLY A 10 -22.59 -12.63 -11.06
C GLY A 10 -21.35 -12.17 -11.83
N GLN A 11 -20.53 -13.12 -12.26
CA GLN A 11 -19.20 -12.92 -12.87
C GLN A 11 -19.14 -11.81 -13.94
N GLU A 12 -20.17 -11.65 -14.78
CA GLU A 12 -20.25 -10.56 -15.78
C GLU A 12 -20.24 -9.15 -15.17
N GLN A 13 -20.89 -8.96 -14.02
CA GLN A 13 -20.96 -7.67 -13.36
C GLN A 13 -19.73 -7.40 -12.45
N VAL A 14 -18.99 -8.44 -12.03
CA VAL A 14 -17.68 -8.30 -11.37
C VAL A 14 -16.59 -7.97 -12.38
N ILE A 15 -16.65 -8.56 -13.57
CA ILE A 15 -15.85 -8.15 -14.73
C ILE A 15 -16.19 -6.71 -15.11
N ASP A 16 -17.46 -6.30 -15.09
CA ASP A 16 -17.87 -4.90 -15.31
C ASP A 16 -17.36 -3.95 -14.21
N LEU A 17 -17.31 -4.37 -12.93
CA LEU A 17 -16.79 -3.54 -11.83
C LEU A 17 -15.27 -3.39 -11.85
N LEU A 18 -14.53 -4.44 -12.20
CA LEU A 18 -13.06 -4.45 -12.24
C LEU A 18 -12.50 -3.94 -13.58
N SER A 19 -13.30 -3.95 -14.65
CA SER A 19 -12.94 -3.39 -15.96
C SER A 19 -13.21 -1.88 -16.07
N ARG A 20 -13.83 -1.25 -15.07
CA ARG A 20 -14.08 0.21 -15.05
C ARG A 20 -12.90 0.98 -14.48
N ILE A 21 -11.79 0.90 -15.20
CA ILE A 21 -10.88 2.04 -15.30
C ILE A 21 -11.66 3.07 -16.12
N GLY A 22 -11.92 4.26 -15.57
CA GLY A 22 -12.79 5.27 -16.18
C GLY A 22 -12.46 5.52 -17.66
N LYS A 23 -13.18 4.89 -18.59
CA LYS A 23 -12.96 5.06 -20.03
C LYS A 23 -13.63 6.35 -20.43
N LEU A 24 -12.84 7.43 -20.42
CA LEU A 24 -13.29 8.73 -20.91
C LEU A 24 -13.15 8.80 -22.42
N GLU A 25 -14.24 9.18 -23.08
CA GLU A 25 -14.29 9.42 -24.52
C GLU A 25 -15.07 10.70 -24.83
N PHE A 26 -14.64 11.40 -25.86
CA PHE A 26 -15.37 12.52 -26.46
C PHE A 26 -15.92 12.03 -27.78
N ARG A 27 -17.24 11.98 -27.91
CA ARG A 27 -17.90 11.44 -29.10
C ARG A 27 -18.87 12.45 -29.69
N ARG A 28 -18.92 12.56 -31.02
CA ARG A 28 -19.92 13.38 -31.69
C ARG A 28 -21.29 12.74 -31.50
N VAL A 29 -22.28 13.53 -31.07
CA VAL A 29 -23.67 13.08 -31.02
C VAL A 29 -24.28 13.20 -32.42
N VAL A 30 -24.90 12.12 -32.86
CA VAL A 30 -25.61 11.99 -34.13
C VAL A 30 -27.09 12.30 -33.92
N ALA A 31 -27.71 11.63 -32.96
CA ALA A 31 -29.12 11.78 -32.61
C ALA A 31 -29.36 11.56 -31.11
N THR A 32 -30.54 11.96 -30.62
CA THR A 32 -30.98 11.73 -29.24
C THR A 32 -32.45 11.35 -29.21
N ALA A 33 -32.82 10.38 -28.38
CA ALA A 33 -34.21 9.95 -28.20
C ALA A 33 -34.45 9.54 -26.74
N THR A 34 -35.72 9.54 -26.32
CA THR A 34 -36.12 9.05 -24.99
C THR A 34 -36.27 7.52 -24.95
N ASP A 35 -36.48 6.89 -26.12
CA ASP A 35 -36.49 5.44 -26.29
C ASP A 35 -35.24 5.01 -27.10
N PRO A 36 -34.38 4.12 -26.57
CA PRO A 36 -33.21 3.64 -27.28
C PRO A 36 -33.53 2.82 -28.53
N ALA A 37 -34.74 2.24 -28.64
CA ALA A 37 -35.15 1.47 -29.81
C ALA A 37 -35.18 2.34 -31.08
N GLU A 38 -35.64 3.59 -30.96
CA GLU A 38 -35.68 4.56 -32.06
C GLU A 38 -34.28 4.83 -32.65
N LEU A 39 -33.26 4.89 -31.79
CA LEU A 39 -31.88 5.15 -32.22
C LEU A 39 -31.20 3.92 -32.82
N LYS A 40 -31.60 2.71 -32.40
CA LYS A 40 -31.04 1.46 -32.92
C LYS A 40 -31.44 1.19 -34.36
N GLU A 41 -32.60 1.68 -34.79
CA GLU A 41 -33.04 1.59 -36.18
C GLU A 41 -32.20 2.48 -37.12
N GLU A 42 -31.65 3.58 -36.59
CA GLU A 42 -30.83 4.54 -37.32
C GLU A 42 -29.31 4.30 -37.17
N GLN A 43 -28.91 3.34 -36.33
CA GLN A 43 -27.51 3.11 -35.97
C GLN A 43 -26.68 2.57 -37.15
N GLY A 44 -25.69 3.37 -37.57
CA GLY A 44 -24.71 3.00 -38.58
C GLY A 44 -23.51 2.20 -38.04
N ALA A 45 -22.62 1.78 -38.94
CA ALA A 45 -21.37 1.12 -38.56
C ALA A 45 -20.46 2.11 -37.81
N GLY A 46 -19.97 1.70 -36.63
CA GLY A 46 -19.12 2.55 -35.77
C GLY A 46 -19.87 3.51 -34.84
N GLU A 47 -21.21 3.49 -34.86
CA GLU A 47 -22.05 4.26 -33.95
C GLU A 47 -22.53 3.40 -32.78
N GLU A 48 -22.84 4.03 -31.65
CA GLU A 48 -23.23 3.38 -30.41
C GLU A 48 -24.34 4.17 -29.71
N VAL A 49 -25.33 3.47 -29.15
CA VAL A 49 -26.41 4.10 -28.36
C VAL A 49 -26.04 4.07 -26.89
N LEU A 50 -25.83 5.25 -26.30
CA LEU A 50 -25.42 5.42 -24.91
C LEU A 50 -26.46 6.20 -24.09
N PRO A 51 -26.76 5.79 -22.84
CA PRO A 51 -27.68 6.52 -21.96
C PRO A 51 -27.00 7.72 -21.29
N ASN A 52 -27.80 8.72 -20.88
CA ASN A 52 -27.41 9.62 -19.80
C ASN A 52 -27.51 8.93 -18.43
N ARG A 53 -27.07 9.65 -17.40
CA ARG A 53 -26.96 9.16 -16.02
C ARG A 53 -28.26 8.59 -15.43
N ASP A 54 -29.40 9.22 -15.69
CA ASP A 54 -30.71 8.80 -15.15
C ASP A 54 -31.51 7.92 -16.13
N LYS A 55 -30.92 7.58 -17.28
CA LYS A 55 -31.55 6.80 -18.37
C LYS A 55 -32.85 7.43 -18.91
N SER A 56 -33.03 8.74 -18.71
CA SER A 56 -34.16 9.49 -19.29
C SER A 56 -33.95 9.87 -20.75
N LEU A 57 -32.68 9.88 -21.21
CA LEU A 57 -32.30 10.27 -22.56
C LEU A 57 -31.15 9.40 -23.07
N TYR A 58 -31.25 8.98 -24.33
CA TYR A 58 -30.25 8.19 -25.03
C TYR A 58 -29.64 8.99 -26.17
N TYR A 59 -28.38 8.72 -26.47
CA TYR A 59 -27.57 9.40 -27.47
C TYR A 59 -27.02 8.37 -28.45
N LEU A 60 -27.30 8.54 -29.72
CA LEU A 60 -26.55 7.88 -30.78
C LEU A 60 -25.26 8.66 -30.98
N VAL A 61 -24.13 8.04 -30.68
CA VAL A 61 -22.80 8.68 -30.74
C VAL A 61 -21.91 7.96 -31.75
N GLY A 62 -21.07 8.72 -32.45
CA GLY A 62 -20.06 8.17 -33.36
C GLY A 62 -18.80 7.69 -32.62
N GLU A 63 -17.73 7.49 -33.38
CA GLU A 63 -16.41 7.11 -32.86
C GLU A 63 -15.82 8.17 -31.89
N ALA A 64 -14.88 7.72 -31.06
CA ALA A 64 -14.17 8.57 -30.11
C ALA A 64 -13.21 9.54 -30.85
N LEU A 65 -13.47 10.83 -30.67
CA LEU A 65 -12.68 11.93 -31.22
C LEU A 65 -11.52 12.34 -30.30
N LEU A 66 -11.71 12.17 -28.99
CA LEU A 66 -10.68 12.29 -27.96
C LEU A 66 -10.91 11.21 -26.91
N THR A 67 -9.86 10.85 -26.16
CA THR A 67 -9.89 9.86 -25.10
C THR A 67 -9.18 10.35 -23.83
N GLY A 68 -9.21 9.56 -22.75
CA GLY A 68 -8.46 9.86 -21.53
C GLY A 68 -6.95 10.05 -21.74
N ALA A 69 -6.35 9.48 -22.80
CA ALA A 69 -4.94 9.70 -23.14
C ALA A 69 -4.63 11.15 -23.59
N ASP A 70 -5.67 11.94 -23.89
CA ASP A 70 -5.54 13.30 -24.39
C ASP A 70 -5.53 14.35 -23.26
N ILE A 71 -5.70 13.91 -22.01
CA ILE A 71 -5.86 14.76 -20.84
C ILE A 71 -4.54 14.89 -20.07
N ALA A 72 -4.22 16.12 -19.64
CA ALA A 72 -3.12 16.42 -18.73
C ALA A 72 -3.55 16.55 -17.26
N GLY A 73 -4.83 16.84 -17.01
CA GLY A 73 -5.36 16.85 -15.65
C GLY A 73 -6.87 17.10 -15.61
N ALA A 74 -7.48 16.76 -14.48
CA ALA A 74 -8.88 17.06 -14.20
C ALA A 74 -9.00 17.55 -12.75
N ARG A 75 -9.85 18.55 -12.50
CA ARG A 75 -10.07 19.11 -11.16
C ARG A 75 -11.55 19.39 -10.92
N ALA A 76 -12.05 18.96 -9.77
CA ALA A 76 -13.36 19.40 -9.29
C ALA A 76 -13.31 20.88 -8.92
N LYS A 77 -14.30 21.65 -9.38
CA LYS A 77 -14.50 23.06 -9.09
C LYS A 77 -15.95 23.29 -8.70
N ILE A 78 -16.22 24.43 -8.08
CA ILE A 78 -17.57 24.86 -7.70
C ILE A 78 -17.89 26.11 -8.54
N SER A 79 -19.10 26.21 -9.09
CA SER A 79 -19.52 27.39 -9.84
C SER A 79 -19.64 28.60 -8.92
N GLU A 80 -19.16 29.76 -9.37
CA GLU A 80 -19.35 31.03 -8.66
C GLU A 80 -20.69 31.63 -9.11
N SER A 81 -21.76 31.35 -8.37
CA SER A 81 -23.09 31.93 -8.63
C SER A 81 -23.45 32.98 -7.55
N PRO A 82 -23.68 34.25 -7.90
CA PRO A 82 -24.08 35.28 -6.94
C PRO A 82 -25.52 35.15 -6.43
N ILE A 83 -26.36 34.31 -7.03
CA ILE A 83 -27.82 34.29 -6.80
C ILE A 83 -28.43 32.86 -6.80
N GLY A 84 -27.60 31.82 -6.69
CA GLY A 84 -28.05 30.42 -6.68
C GLY A 84 -27.14 29.48 -5.89
N GLU A 85 -27.56 28.23 -5.70
CA GLU A 85 -26.73 27.20 -5.06
C GLU A 85 -25.50 26.91 -5.92
N ALA A 86 -24.35 26.76 -5.25
CA ALA A 86 -23.08 26.57 -5.92
C ALA A 86 -22.98 25.13 -6.44
N GLU A 87 -22.93 24.95 -7.76
CA GLU A 87 -22.95 23.64 -8.40
C GLU A 87 -21.52 23.15 -8.70
N PRO A 88 -21.16 21.93 -8.28
CA PRO A 88 -19.85 21.36 -8.60
C PRO A 88 -19.77 20.92 -10.07
N TYR A 89 -18.63 21.17 -10.71
CA TYR A 89 -18.30 20.73 -12.06
C TYR A 89 -16.85 20.27 -12.14
N ILE A 90 -16.51 19.48 -13.16
CA ILE A 90 -15.15 19.00 -13.37
C ILE A 90 -14.52 19.80 -14.50
N ALA A 91 -13.43 20.51 -14.22
CA ALA A 91 -12.62 21.19 -15.23
C ALA A 91 -11.55 20.22 -15.76
N ILE A 92 -11.46 20.10 -17.08
CA ILE A 92 -10.48 19.25 -17.76
C ILE A 92 -9.42 20.14 -18.41
N SER A 93 -8.17 19.78 -18.19
CA SER A 93 -6.99 20.34 -18.85
C SER A 93 -6.47 19.32 -19.86
N LEU A 94 -6.45 19.69 -21.14
CA LEU A 94 -5.91 18.84 -22.20
C LEU A 94 -4.38 18.88 -22.19
N SER A 95 -3.77 17.74 -22.55
CA SER A 95 -2.34 17.70 -22.91
C SER A 95 -2.09 18.55 -24.14
N GLU A 96 -0.84 18.92 -24.41
CA GLU A 96 -0.52 19.67 -25.64
C GLU A 96 -0.97 18.91 -26.90
N ALA A 97 -0.74 17.59 -26.94
CA ALA A 97 -1.19 16.73 -28.03
C ALA A 97 -2.72 16.66 -28.10
N GLY A 98 -3.40 16.54 -26.97
CA GLY A 98 -4.87 16.54 -26.86
C GLY A 98 -5.49 17.86 -27.30
N ALA A 99 -4.92 19.00 -26.90
CA ALA A 99 -5.39 20.32 -27.30
C ALA A 99 -5.22 20.55 -28.80
N LYS A 100 -4.10 20.11 -29.39
CA LYS A 100 -3.90 20.17 -30.85
C LYS A 100 -4.90 19.30 -31.61
N ARG A 101 -5.16 18.07 -31.15
CA ARG A 101 -6.23 17.22 -31.70
C ARG A 101 -7.60 17.86 -31.54
N PHE A 102 -7.87 18.47 -30.38
CA PHE A 102 -9.15 19.12 -30.13
C PHE A 102 -9.40 20.30 -31.07
N VAL A 103 -8.37 21.08 -31.43
CA VAL A 103 -8.47 22.11 -32.48
C VAL A 103 -8.88 21.50 -33.83
N GLN A 104 -8.30 20.35 -34.20
CA GLN A 104 -8.68 19.65 -35.44
C GLN A 104 -10.14 19.17 -35.40
N VAL A 105 -10.55 18.54 -34.28
CA VAL A 105 -11.94 18.14 -34.06
C VAL A 105 -12.91 19.32 -34.16
N LEU A 106 -12.57 20.47 -33.56
CA LEU A 106 -13.40 21.68 -33.62
C LEU A 106 -13.46 22.30 -35.03
N ALA A 107 -12.43 22.11 -35.86
CA ALA A 107 -12.44 22.53 -37.25
C ALA A 107 -13.49 21.74 -38.06
N ASP A 108 -13.55 20.42 -37.83
CA ASP A 108 -14.44 19.48 -38.54
C ASP A 108 -15.91 19.58 -38.06
N LEU A 109 -16.14 19.91 -36.78
CA LEU A 109 -17.48 20.06 -36.23
C LEU A 109 -18.12 21.40 -36.60
N LYS A 110 -19.41 21.39 -36.93
CA LYS A 110 -20.21 22.62 -37.17
C LYS A 110 -20.68 23.21 -35.84
N VAL A 111 -20.97 24.52 -35.84
CA VAL A 111 -21.72 25.14 -34.73
C VAL A 111 -23.05 24.39 -34.55
N ASP A 112 -23.51 24.30 -33.30
CA ASP A 112 -24.66 23.49 -32.85
C ASP A 112 -24.47 21.96 -32.86
N ASN A 113 -23.38 21.42 -33.40
CA ASN A 113 -23.05 20.01 -33.16
C ASN A 113 -22.87 19.78 -31.66
N LYS A 114 -23.30 18.62 -31.16
CA LYS A 114 -23.12 18.24 -29.76
C LYS A 114 -21.90 17.32 -29.64
N LEU A 115 -21.05 17.60 -28.66
CA LEU A 115 -19.91 16.76 -28.31
C LEU A 115 -20.20 16.10 -26.96
N ALA A 116 -20.56 14.82 -26.97
CA ALA A 116 -20.79 14.05 -25.77
C ALA A 116 -19.46 13.77 -25.06
N ILE A 117 -19.43 14.03 -23.75
CA ILE A 117 -18.38 13.57 -22.86
C ILE A 117 -18.92 12.31 -22.17
N VAL A 118 -18.33 11.18 -22.53
CA VAL A 118 -18.74 9.84 -22.14
C VAL A 118 -17.77 9.30 -21.12
N LEU A 119 -18.27 8.83 -19.99
CA LEU A 119 -17.48 8.13 -18.99
C LEU A 119 -18.11 6.76 -18.75
N ASP A 120 -17.34 5.70 -19.00
CA ASP A 120 -17.78 4.31 -18.81
C ASP A 120 -19.12 3.98 -19.52
N GLY A 121 -19.25 4.44 -20.77
CA GLY A 121 -20.46 4.23 -21.58
C GLY A 121 -21.66 5.09 -21.16
N VAL A 122 -21.49 6.04 -20.24
CA VAL A 122 -22.56 6.96 -19.81
C VAL A 122 -22.25 8.38 -20.28
N VAL A 123 -23.20 9.00 -20.98
CA VAL A 123 -23.09 10.41 -21.39
C VAL A 123 -23.27 11.29 -20.16
N CYS A 124 -22.20 11.95 -19.73
CA CYS A 124 -22.22 12.84 -18.58
C CYS A 124 -22.78 14.22 -18.95
N THR A 125 -22.29 14.77 -20.06
CA THR A 125 -22.78 16.01 -20.66
C THR A 125 -22.59 15.95 -22.17
N ALA A 126 -23.39 16.72 -22.90
CA ALA A 126 -23.29 16.83 -24.35
C ALA A 126 -23.41 18.29 -24.79
N PRO A 127 -22.43 19.15 -24.44
CA PRO A 127 -22.44 20.56 -24.81
C PRO A 127 -22.49 20.74 -26.32
N LYS A 128 -23.17 21.81 -26.74
CA LYS A 128 -23.15 22.27 -28.12
C LYS A 128 -21.84 23.01 -28.41
N ILE A 129 -21.29 22.80 -29.59
CA ILE A 129 -20.18 23.60 -30.12
C ILE A 129 -20.69 25.02 -30.40
N THR A 130 -20.13 26.00 -29.71
CA THR A 130 -20.45 27.42 -29.85
C THR A 130 -19.51 28.12 -30.83
N GLN A 131 -19.87 29.32 -31.29
CA GLN A 131 -18.93 30.13 -32.07
C GLN A 131 -17.69 30.51 -31.25
N SER A 132 -17.84 30.79 -29.96
CA SER A 132 -16.74 31.19 -29.08
C SER A 132 -15.63 30.14 -28.97
N ILE A 133 -15.98 28.84 -28.91
CA ILE A 133 -14.96 27.78 -28.83
C ILE A 133 -14.26 27.58 -30.19
N LYS A 134 -14.94 27.82 -31.31
CA LYS A 134 -14.32 27.81 -32.65
C LYS A 134 -13.36 29.00 -32.83
N ASP A 135 -13.74 30.17 -32.36
CA ASP A 135 -12.88 31.37 -32.38
C ASP A 135 -11.65 31.19 -31.48
N ALA A 136 -11.81 30.54 -30.33
CA ALA A 136 -10.69 30.16 -29.46
C ALA A 136 -9.76 29.16 -30.17
N ALA A 137 -10.30 28.12 -30.82
CA ALA A 137 -9.49 27.16 -31.58
C ALA A 137 -8.68 27.83 -32.70
N ALA A 138 -9.23 28.87 -33.35
CA ALA A 138 -8.53 29.65 -34.38
C ALA A 138 -7.35 30.47 -33.82
N GLN A 139 -7.35 30.79 -32.53
CA GLN A 139 -6.24 31.48 -31.84
C GLN A 139 -5.11 30.54 -31.42
N GLY A 140 -5.29 29.22 -31.59
CA GLY A 140 -4.29 28.19 -31.28
C GLY A 140 -4.71 27.25 -30.16
N TRP A 141 -3.96 26.16 -30.01
CA TRP A 141 -4.28 25.08 -29.08
C TRP A 141 -4.29 25.54 -27.60
N GLN A 142 -3.48 26.54 -27.24
CA GLN A 142 -3.43 27.08 -25.88
C GLN A 142 -4.78 27.66 -25.44
N ALA A 143 -5.53 28.27 -26.36
CA ALA A 143 -6.81 28.92 -26.06
C ALA A 143 -7.93 27.90 -25.75
N VAL A 144 -7.77 26.64 -26.17
CA VAL A 144 -8.76 25.56 -25.90
C VAL A 144 -8.31 24.56 -24.83
N GLN A 145 -7.09 24.72 -24.30
CA GLN A 145 -6.48 23.74 -23.40
C GLN A 145 -7.29 23.49 -22.12
N ASN A 146 -7.96 24.52 -21.59
CA ASN A 146 -8.75 24.46 -20.35
C ASN A 146 -10.24 24.76 -20.59
N ALA A 147 -10.72 24.59 -21.82
CA ALA A 147 -12.07 24.97 -22.21
C ALA A 147 -13.12 23.88 -21.95
N VAL A 148 -12.69 22.68 -21.55
CA VAL A 148 -13.56 21.52 -21.39
C VAL A 148 -14.02 21.38 -19.95
N THR A 149 -15.34 21.29 -19.76
CA THR A 149 -15.94 21.03 -18.46
C THR A 149 -16.97 19.92 -18.54
N ILE A 150 -17.06 19.12 -17.46
CA ILE A 150 -18.16 18.18 -17.25
C ILE A 150 -19.05 18.78 -16.17
N ALA A 151 -20.20 19.26 -16.59
CA ALA A 151 -21.26 19.73 -15.70
C ALA A 151 -22.30 18.61 -15.49
N GLY A 152 -22.95 18.61 -14.33
CA GLY A 152 -23.95 17.62 -13.95
C GLY A 152 -24.35 17.78 -12.48
N ASN A 153 -25.39 17.06 -12.08
CA ASN A 153 -25.86 17.05 -10.70
C ASN A 153 -24.95 16.16 -9.83
N PHE A 154 -23.69 16.57 -9.65
CA PHE A 154 -22.72 15.88 -8.81
C PHE A 154 -22.81 16.39 -7.38
N THR A 155 -22.49 15.55 -6.40
CA THR A 155 -22.02 16.03 -5.10
C THR A 155 -20.54 16.47 -5.19
N LYS A 156 -20.07 17.28 -4.24
CA LYS A 156 -18.65 17.68 -4.16
C LYS A 156 -17.71 16.47 -4.12
N ASP A 157 -18.08 15.44 -3.37
CA ASP A 157 -17.28 14.23 -3.21
C ASP A 157 -17.28 13.38 -4.49
N GLU A 158 -18.42 13.31 -5.20
CA GLU A 158 -18.49 12.65 -6.51
C GLU A 158 -17.62 13.35 -7.56
N ALA A 159 -17.71 14.68 -7.66
CA ALA A 159 -16.88 15.45 -8.60
C ALA A 159 -15.39 15.25 -8.31
N THR A 160 -15.00 15.19 -7.02
CA THR A 160 -13.61 14.96 -6.59
C THR A 160 -13.14 13.56 -6.96
N ARG A 161 -13.96 12.52 -6.73
CA ARG A 161 -13.64 11.14 -7.12
C ARG A 161 -13.49 10.99 -8.62
N ILE A 162 -14.40 11.56 -9.41
CA ILE A 162 -14.35 11.46 -10.87
C ILE A 162 -13.13 12.21 -11.41
N ALA A 163 -12.81 13.41 -10.90
CA ALA A 163 -11.61 14.13 -11.28
C ALA A 163 -10.32 13.32 -11.03
N ALA A 164 -10.24 12.61 -9.91
CA ALA A 164 -9.12 11.72 -9.60
C ALA A 164 -9.00 10.55 -10.60
N VAL A 165 -10.12 9.94 -10.99
CA VAL A 165 -10.13 8.86 -12.00
C VAL A 165 -9.66 9.37 -13.36
N LEU A 166 -10.15 10.53 -13.81
CA LEU A 166 -9.75 11.14 -15.09
C LEU A 166 -8.27 11.53 -15.14
N GLN A 167 -7.66 11.84 -13.99
CA GLN A 167 -6.23 12.17 -13.88
C GLN A 167 -5.33 10.93 -14.01
N SER A 168 -5.83 9.74 -13.69
CA SER A 168 -4.99 8.53 -13.60
C SER A 168 -4.61 7.90 -14.94
N GLY A 169 -5.29 8.24 -16.05
CA GLY A 169 -4.95 7.76 -17.40
C GLY A 169 -5.19 6.25 -17.62
N VAL A 170 -5.44 5.86 -18.86
CA VAL A 170 -5.79 4.50 -19.31
C VAL A 170 -4.58 3.54 -19.18
N LEU A 171 -4.79 2.33 -18.65
CA LEU A 171 -3.85 1.20 -18.80
C LEU A 171 -4.02 0.56 -20.19
N PRO A 172 -2.95 0.33 -20.97
CA PRO A 172 -3.02 -0.35 -22.25
C PRO A 172 -2.82 -1.86 -22.09
N TYR A 173 -3.89 -2.67 -22.01
CA TYR A 173 -4.05 -4.03 -22.59
C TYR A 173 -5.21 -4.81 -21.92
N PRO A 174 -5.93 -5.68 -22.66
CA PRO A 174 -6.93 -6.59 -22.09
C PRO A 174 -6.30 -7.70 -21.24
N VAL A 175 -6.92 -8.01 -20.10
CA VAL A 175 -6.57 -9.12 -19.20
C VAL A 175 -7.36 -10.38 -19.62
N GLU A 176 -6.68 -11.48 -19.90
CA GLU A 176 -7.32 -12.79 -20.10
C GLU A 176 -7.46 -13.53 -18.76
N THR A 177 -8.60 -14.19 -18.53
CA THR A 177 -8.84 -15.06 -17.37
C THR A 177 -9.35 -16.43 -17.82
N GLU A 178 -8.78 -17.52 -17.28
CA GLU A 178 -9.20 -18.90 -17.53
C GLU A 178 -9.92 -19.47 -16.30
N TYR A 179 -11.06 -20.13 -16.48
CA TYR A 179 -12.01 -20.53 -15.42
C TYR A 179 -11.89 -22.01 -15.03
N LYS A 180 -11.82 -22.28 -13.71
CA LYS A 180 -12.22 -23.56 -13.08
C LYS A 180 -12.90 -23.28 -11.73
N PRO A 181 -14.00 -23.99 -11.36
CA PRO A 181 -14.75 -23.68 -10.15
C PRO A 181 -14.17 -24.37 -8.91
N GLU A 182 -13.73 -23.56 -7.93
CA GLU A 182 -13.89 -23.69 -6.46
C GLU A 182 -12.94 -22.66 -5.80
N SER A 183 -13.49 -21.70 -5.05
CA SER A 183 -12.86 -20.42 -4.64
C SER A 183 -12.58 -19.47 -5.81
N THR A 184 -13.21 -18.29 -5.81
CA THR A 184 -13.02 -17.27 -6.86
C THR A 184 -11.68 -16.56 -6.64
N ALA A 185 -10.58 -17.24 -6.94
CA ALA A 185 -9.24 -16.66 -6.89
C ALA A 185 -9.08 -15.66 -8.05
N VAL A 186 -8.92 -14.38 -7.75
CA VAL A 186 -8.58 -13.36 -8.75
C VAL A 186 -7.06 -13.28 -8.83
N THR A 187 -6.48 -13.58 -9.99
CA THR A 187 -5.02 -13.49 -10.20
C THR A 187 -4.68 -12.28 -11.07
N LEU A 188 -3.75 -11.43 -10.62
CA LEU A 188 -3.23 -10.27 -11.34
C LEU A 188 -1.76 -10.53 -11.71
N HIS A 189 -1.41 -10.33 -12.99
CA HIS A 189 -0.08 -10.57 -13.56
C HIS A 189 0.48 -9.34 -14.30
N GLN A 190 1.78 -9.07 -14.14
CA GLN A 190 2.60 -8.05 -14.82
C GLN A 190 1.84 -6.80 -15.34
N VAL A 191 1.54 -5.87 -14.43
CA VAL A 191 1.02 -4.53 -14.75
C VAL A 191 1.70 -3.50 -13.85
N ASP A 192 1.97 -2.31 -14.39
CA ASP A 192 2.34 -1.12 -13.61
C ASP A 192 1.08 -0.55 -12.93
N TYR A 193 0.91 -0.76 -11.63
CA TYR A 193 -0.24 -0.22 -10.89
C TYR A 193 0.03 1.19 -10.35
N GLY A 194 -1.01 2.04 -10.44
CA GLY A 194 -1.04 3.38 -9.84
C GLY A 194 -0.99 3.39 -8.30
N PRO A 195 -1.28 4.52 -7.63
CA PRO A 195 -0.80 4.77 -6.27
C PRO A 195 -1.37 3.85 -5.18
N VAL A 196 -2.46 3.13 -5.43
CA VAL A 196 -3.02 2.19 -4.43
C VAL A 196 -3.81 1.06 -5.08
N ILE A 197 -3.46 -0.19 -4.77
CA ILE A 197 -4.27 -1.41 -4.93
C ILE A 197 -4.99 -1.65 -3.60
N LYS A 198 -6.32 -1.68 -3.56
CA LYS A 198 -7.09 -2.01 -2.35
C LYS A 198 -7.89 -3.30 -2.52
N ILE A 199 -7.74 -4.19 -1.57
CA ILE A 199 -8.40 -5.49 -1.46
C ILE A 199 -9.16 -5.48 -0.14
N GLY A 200 -10.45 -5.78 -0.14
CA GLY A 200 -11.22 -5.78 1.09
C GLY A 200 -12.56 -6.48 0.97
N THR A 201 -12.99 -7.13 2.05
CA THR A 201 -14.31 -7.77 2.13
C THR A 201 -15.30 -6.83 2.83
N ALA A 202 -16.43 -6.50 2.18
CA ALA A 202 -17.58 -5.96 2.90
C ALA A 202 -18.12 -7.05 3.85
N THR A 203 -18.51 -6.66 5.06
CA THR A 203 -18.76 -7.45 6.30
C THR A 203 -19.78 -8.61 6.25
N ALA A 204 -20.10 -9.20 5.09
CA ALA A 204 -21.02 -10.35 4.96
C ALA A 204 -20.68 -11.35 3.84
N ALA A 205 -19.55 -11.22 3.13
CA ALA A 205 -19.08 -12.21 2.15
C ALA A 205 -17.93 -12.98 2.76
N GLY A 206 -17.86 -14.28 2.49
CA GLY A 206 -16.71 -15.11 2.87
C GLY A 206 -15.38 -14.59 2.30
N PRO A 207 -14.26 -15.23 2.66
CA PRO A 207 -12.94 -14.78 2.28
C PRO A 207 -12.80 -14.65 0.75
N VAL A 208 -12.29 -13.51 0.30
CA VAL A 208 -11.93 -13.29 -1.11
C VAL A 208 -10.46 -13.66 -1.26
N ARG A 209 -10.16 -14.59 -2.16
CA ARG A 209 -8.78 -14.97 -2.47
C ARG A 209 -8.25 -14.15 -3.64
N VAL A 210 -7.13 -13.44 -3.45
CA VAL A 210 -6.46 -12.65 -4.48
C VAL A 210 -5.00 -13.08 -4.60
N VAL A 211 -4.50 -13.23 -5.81
CA VAL A 211 -3.10 -13.52 -6.10
C VAL A 211 -2.52 -12.38 -6.92
N LEU A 212 -1.51 -11.70 -6.41
CA LEU A 212 -0.73 -10.66 -7.08
C LEU A 212 0.62 -11.26 -7.43
N ALA A 213 0.96 -11.39 -8.70
CA ALA A 213 2.20 -12.07 -9.09
C ALA A 213 2.98 -11.31 -10.18
N GLY A 214 4.26 -11.00 -9.90
CA GLY A 214 5.15 -10.38 -10.88
C GLY A 214 4.79 -8.93 -11.20
N LEU A 215 4.17 -8.21 -10.26
CA LEU A 215 3.71 -6.84 -10.46
C LEU A 215 4.80 -5.82 -10.13
N THR A 216 4.79 -4.69 -10.83
CA THR A 216 5.49 -3.47 -10.40
C THR A 216 4.43 -2.49 -9.91
N VAL A 217 4.48 -2.12 -8.63
CA VAL A 217 3.49 -1.25 -7.99
C VAL A 217 4.17 0.04 -7.58
N ASN A 218 3.73 1.17 -8.12
CA ASN A 218 4.19 2.50 -7.71
C ASN A 218 3.15 3.11 -6.77
N GLY A 219 3.09 2.56 -5.56
CA GLY A 219 2.10 2.88 -4.55
C GLY A 219 1.92 1.78 -3.51
N THR A 220 0.78 1.80 -2.83
CA THR A 220 0.43 0.90 -1.73
C THR A 220 -0.40 -0.30 -2.18
N ILE A 221 -0.10 -1.50 -1.67
CA ILE A 221 -1.03 -2.63 -1.67
C ILE A 221 -1.71 -2.70 -0.31
N SER A 222 -3.01 -2.46 -0.25
CA SER A 222 -3.80 -2.50 0.97
C SER A 222 -4.74 -3.70 0.95
N ALA A 223 -4.73 -4.53 1.98
CA ALA A 223 -5.69 -5.63 2.18
C ALA A 223 -6.39 -5.49 3.54
N SER A 224 -7.72 -5.64 3.56
CA SER A 224 -8.50 -5.55 4.80
C SER A 224 -9.66 -6.55 4.87
N GLY A 225 -10.26 -6.68 6.05
CA GLY A 225 -11.34 -7.62 6.30
C GLY A 225 -10.82 -9.05 6.27
N THR A 226 -11.68 -10.03 6.02
CA THR A 226 -11.29 -11.45 5.96
C THR A 226 -10.68 -11.82 4.61
N SER A 227 -9.93 -10.91 3.97
CA SER A 227 -9.31 -11.15 2.67
C SER A 227 -8.17 -12.16 2.79
N GLU A 228 -8.05 -13.06 1.81
CA GLU A 228 -6.90 -13.96 1.64
C GLU A 228 -6.07 -13.47 0.44
N VAL A 229 -4.87 -12.97 0.67
CA VAL A 229 -4.05 -12.37 -0.40
C VAL A 229 -2.71 -13.08 -0.51
N GLU A 230 -2.26 -13.33 -1.73
CA GLU A 230 -0.96 -13.93 -2.02
C GLU A 230 -0.19 -12.98 -2.94
N ILE A 231 0.90 -12.40 -2.46
CA ILE A 231 1.73 -11.42 -3.17
C ILE A 231 3.07 -12.08 -3.47
N ARG A 232 3.38 -12.30 -4.74
CA ARG A 232 4.56 -13.07 -5.17
C ARG A 232 5.39 -12.34 -6.20
N ASN A 233 6.71 -12.30 -6.00
CA ASN A 233 7.65 -11.79 -6.99
C ASN A 233 7.31 -10.36 -7.46
N CYS A 234 6.73 -9.54 -6.58
CA CYS A 234 6.33 -8.18 -6.90
C CYS A 234 7.42 -7.18 -6.46
N VAL A 235 7.53 -6.08 -7.20
CA VAL A 235 8.34 -4.92 -6.84
C VAL A 235 7.40 -3.78 -6.47
N ILE A 236 7.41 -3.37 -5.20
CA ILE A 236 6.54 -2.34 -4.64
C ILE A 236 7.38 -1.14 -4.24
N SER A 237 7.03 0.03 -4.79
CA SER A 237 7.56 1.33 -4.42
C SER A 237 6.46 2.16 -3.75
N GLY A 238 6.45 2.23 -2.41
CA GLY A 238 5.31 2.76 -1.63
C GLY A 238 4.97 4.24 -1.86
N GLY A 239 5.95 5.05 -2.30
CA GLY A 239 5.75 6.46 -2.58
C GLY A 239 5.45 7.25 -1.30
N GLU A 240 4.33 7.97 -1.27
CA GLU A 240 3.90 8.75 -0.09
C GLU A 240 3.19 7.92 0.99
N GLY A 241 2.80 6.66 0.68
CA GLY A 241 2.12 5.74 1.58
C GLY A 241 3.00 4.55 1.99
N ASP A 242 2.42 3.58 2.68
CA ASP A 242 3.12 2.32 3.00
C ASP A 242 3.25 1.44 1.75
N GLY A 243 4.24 0.55 1.70
CA GLY A 243 4.37 -0.40 0.58
C GLY A 243 3.22 -1.41 0.58
N ILE A 244 3.06 -2.14 1.68
CA ILE A 244 1.97 -3.11 1.89
C ILE A 244 1.30 -2.81 3.23
N GLU A 245 -0.02 -2.68 3.24
CA GLU A 245 -0.82 -2.37 4.43
C GLU A 245 -1.89 -3.45 4.63
N LEU A 246 -1.92 -4.10 5.78
CA LEU A 246 -2.82 -5.20 6.10
C LEU A 246 -3.64 -4.90 7.36
N GLY A 247 -4.97 -5.02 7.30
CA GLY A 247 -5.84 -4.67 8.41
C GLY A 247 -7.02 -5.61 8.61
N GLN A 248 -7.70 -5.50 9.76
CA GLN A 248 -9.03 -6.08 10.03
C GLN A 248 -9.13 -7.59 9.71
N ASP A 249 -8.30 -8.42 10.34
CA ASP A 249 -8.29 -9.90 10.17
C ASP A 249 -7.85 -10.41 8.78
N ALA A 250 -7.21 -9.58 7.95
CA ALA A 250 -6.68 -10.01 6.66
C ALA A 250 -5.60 -11.09 6.83
N ASN A 251 -5.55 -12.07 5.92
CA ASN A 251 -4.56 -13.14 5.92
C ASN A 251 -3.75 -13.09 4.62
N VAL A 252 -2.47 -12.77 4.72
CA VAL A 252 -1.65 -12.49 3.54
C VAL A 252 -0.35 -13.30 3.50
N VAL A 253 -0.07 -13.89 2.35
CA VAL A 253 1.23 -14.50 2.04
C VAL A 253 2.01 -13.54 1.15
N ILE A 254 3.25 -13.23 1.52
CA ILE A 254 4.16 -12.38 0.76
C ILE A 254 5.43 -13.19 0.49
N ASP A 255 5.77 -13.44 -0.76
CA ASP A 255 6.93 -14.25 -1.12
C ASP A 255 7.74 -13.65 -2.28
N GLY A 256 9.07 -13.63 -2.16
CA GLY A 256 9.95 -13.20 -3.24
C GLY A 256 9.80 -11.72 -3.64
N CYS A 257 9.25 -10.87 -2.77
CA CYS A 257 8.94 -9.48 -3.11
C CYS A 257 10.10 -8.52 -2.80
N THR A 258 10.06 -7.33 -3.39
CA THR A 258 10.90 -6.18 -3.01
C THR A 258 10.01 -5.01 -2.65
N VAL A 259 10.15 -4.45 -1.45
CA VAL A 259 9.35 -3.33 -0.94
C VAL A 259 10.27 -2.17 -0.55
N THR A 260 10.12 -1.02 -1.22
CA THR A 260 11.02 0.13 -1.07
C THR A 260 10.32 1.47 -1.15
N GLY A 261 10.97 2.53 -0.67
CA GLY A 261 10.62 3.91 -0.99
C GLY A 261 9.21 4.34 -0.58
N GLY A 262 8.62 3.66 0.41
CA GLY A 262 7.38 4.06 1.07
C GLY A 262 7.62 4.76 2.41
N ASN A 263 6.54 5.15 3.06
CA ASN A 263 6.55 5.60 4.44
C ASN A 263 6.90 4.42 5.37
N GLY A 264 6.02 3.44 5.57
CA GLY A 264 6.35 2.11 6.08
C GLY A 264 6.57 1.09 4.95
N GLY A 265 7.33 0.02 5.20
CA GLY A 265 7.48 -1.07 4.23
C GLY A 265 6.25 -1.98 4.19
N ILE A 266 6.09 -2.83 5.22
CA ILE A 266 4.96 -3.73 5.40
C ILE A 266 4.34 -3.45 6.77
N VAL A 267 3.07 -3.03 6.80
CA VAL A 267 2.39 -2.58 8.02
C VAL A 267 1.15 -3.43 8.27
N LEU A 268 1.04 -4.03 9.45
CA LEU A 268 -0.09 -4.83 9.89
C LEU A 268 -0.80 -4.15 11.08
N TRP A 269 -2.13 -4.13 11.06
CA TRP A 269 -2.97 -3.62 12.16
C TRP A 269 -4.25 -4.45 12.36
N ASN A 270 -4.94 -4.30 13.50
CA ASN A 270 -6.22 -4.98 13.81
C ASN A 270 -6.28 -6.48 13.44
N ARG A 271 -5.52 -7.33 14.13
CA ARG A 271 -5.54 -8.81 13.99
C ARG A 271 -5.17 -9.36 12.61
N ALA A 272 -4.63 -8.55 11.71
CA ALA A 272 -4.09 -9.03 10.44
C ALA A 272 -2.98 -10.06 10.67
N LYS A 273 -2.86 -11.02 9.74
CA LYS A 273 -1.89 -12.10 9.76
C LYS A 273 -1.07 -12.11 8.48
N ALA A 274 0.24 -12.30 8.59
CA ALA A 274 1.11 -12.42 7.43
C ALA A 274 2.12 -13.57 7.53
N SER A 275 2.34 -14.26 6.41
CA SER A 275 3.51 -15.12 6.19
C SER A 275 4.39 -14.47 5.13
N ILE A 276 5.60 -14.06 5.51
CA ILE A 276 6.52 -13.29 4.67
C ILE A 276 7.78 -14.11 4.46
N SER A 277 8.10 -14.46 3.22
CA SER A 277 9.28 -15.24 2.89
C SER A 277 10.09 -14.63 1.75
N ASN A 278 11.41 -14.83 1.78
CA ASN A 278 12.33 -14.48 0.68
C ASN A 278 12.15 -13.04 0.18
N THR A 279 11.80 -12.11 1.06
CA THR A 279 11.37 -10.75 0.70
C THR A 279 12.40 -9.74 1.17
N ILE A 280 12.68 -8.76 0.31
CA ILE A 280 13.57 -7.64 0.62
C ILE A 280 12.71 -6.42 0.95
N VAL A 281 12.88 -5.87 2.16
CA VAL A 281 12.26 -4.61 2.58
C VAL A 281 13.39 -3.63 2.84
N SER A 282 13.43 -2.51 2.11
CA SER A 282 14.56 -1.60 2.23
C SER A 282 14.22 -0.14 1.97
N ARG A 283 14.99 0.80 2.57
CA ARG A 283 14.93 2.24 2.25
C ARG A 283 13.52 2.83 2.32
N ASN A 284 12.80 2.50 3.37
CA ASN A 284 11.52 3.14 3.73
C ASN A 284 11.76 4.23 4.78
N ALA A 285 10.93 5.28 4.77
CA ALA A 285 11.14 6.47 5.60
C ALA A 285 10.86 6.24 7.10
N ARG A 286 10.06 5.23 7.44
CA ARG A 286 9.77 4.75 8.80
C ARG A 286 10.36 3.36 8.99
N GLY A 287 9.60 2.42 9.58
CA GLY A 287 10.05 1.07 9.83
C GLY A 287 9.96 0.18 8.58
N GLY A 288 10.71 -0.91 8.60
CA GLY A 288 10.65 -1.92 7.55
C GLY A 288 9.33 -2.70 7.62
N ILE A 289 9.15 -3.43 8.72
CA ILE A 289 7.97 -4.26 8.99
C ILE A 289 7.39 -3.85 10.35
N GLU A 290 6.15 -3.35 10.37
CA GLU A 290 5.50 -2.84 11.58
C GLU A 290 4.25 -3.66 11.90
N LEU A 291 4.22 -4.25 13.10
CA LEU A 291 3.11 -5.07 13.62
C LEU A 291 2.44 -4.36 14.80
N TRP A 292 1.17 -4.03 14.64
CA TRP A 292 0.37 -3.32 15.64
C TRP A 292 -0.76 -4.19 16.19
N ASP A 293 -1.31 -3.82 17.34
CA ASP A 293 -2.47 -4.48 17.98
C ASP A 293 -2.26 -5.98 18.22
N GLU A 294 -3.21 -6.86 17.89
CA GLU A 294 -3.07 -8.31 18.03
C GLU A 294 -2.73 -9.00 16.70
N THR A 295 -1.83 -8.39 15.92
CA THR A 295 -1.36 -8.94 14.63
C THR A 295 -0.38 -10.08 14.84
N VAL A 296 -0.29 -10.98 13.84
CA VAL A 296 0.63 -12.12 13.89
C VAL A 296 1.40 -12.23 12.57
N ALA A 297 2.73 -12.31 12.63
CA ALA A 297 3.54 -12.51 11.44
C ALA A 297 4.57 -13.63 11.58
N THR A 298 4.82 -14.35 10.48
CA THR A 298 5.97 -15.24 10.34
C THR A 298 6.86 -14.73 9.23
N LEU A 299 8.14 -14.52 9.51
CA LEU A 299 9.14 -14.01 8.59
C LEU A 299 10.22 -15.07 8.40
N ARG A 300 10.56 -15.39 7.14
CA ARG A 300 11.58 -16.41 6.84
C ARG A 300 12.48 -16.02 5.67
N GLY A 301 13.79 -16.00 5.87
CA GLY A 301 14.73 -15.70 4.78
C GLY A 301 14.57 -14.28 4.22
N CYS A 302 14.09 -13.34 5.03
CA CYS A 302 13.86 -11.96 4.63
C CYS A 302 15.10 -11.10 4.88
N ILE A 303 15.27 -10.05 4.08
CA ILE A 303 16.30 -9.02 4.26
C ILE A 303 15.60 -7.70 4.55
N VAL A 304 15.85 -7.11 5.73
CA VAL A 304 15.24 -5.85 6.17
C VAL A 304 16.33 -4.84 6.50
N MET A 305 16.45 -3.78 5.70
CA MET A 305 17.64 -2.91 5.77
C MET A 305 17.45 -1.45 5.37
N ASP A 306 18.36 -0.60 5.83
CA ASP A 306 18.46 0.82 5.47
C ASP A 306 17.18 1.62 5.82
N HIS A 307 16.59 1.37 6.99
CA HIS A 307 15.42 2.10 7.50
C HIS A 307 15.81 3.20 8.50
N GLN A 308 15.05 4.29 8.53
CA GLN A 308 15.28 5.39 9.50
C GLN A 308 14.74 5.07 10.90
N LEU A 309 13.80 4.13 11.00
CA LEU A 309 13.23 3.59 12.24
C LEU A 309 13.54 2.07 12.32
N PRO A 310 12.96 1.31 13.27
CA PRO A 310 13.27 -0.11 13.38
C PRO A 310 13.02 -0.90 12.11
N GLY A 311 13.91 -1.86 11.82
CA GLY A 311 13.73 -2.83 10.75
C GLY A 311 12.44 -3.62 10.97
N ILE A 312 12.27 -4.19 12.16
CA ILE A 312 11.04 -4.86 12.58
C ILE A 312 10.55 -4.25 13.90
N LEU A 313 9.29 -3.79 13.92
CA LEU A 313 8.63 -3.23 15.10
C LEU A 313 7.41 -4.04 15.48
N LEU A 314 7.30 -4.45 16.75
CA LEU A 314 6.10 -5.03 17.34
C LEU A 314 5.59 -4.16 18.48
N GLN A 315 4.30 -3.83 18.46
CA GLN A 315 3.64 -3.07 19.52
C GLN A 315 2.36 -3.76 20.00
N ASN A 316 1.83 -3.29 21.13
CA ASN A 316 0.61 -3.80 21.76
C ASN A 316 0.70 -5.29 22.10
N SER A 317 -0.08 -6.15 21.45
CA SER A 317 -0.07 -7.61 21.66
C SER A 317 0.36 -8.35 20.40
N ALA A 318 1.16 -7.70 19.55
CA ALA A 318 1.60 -8.28 18.29
C ALA A 318 2.57 -9.43 18.53
N GLU A 319 2.51 -10.44 17.67
CA GLU A 319 3.36 -11.63 17.75
C GLU A 319 4.14 -11.84 16.45
N ALA A 320 5.44 -12.15 16.54
CA ALA A 320 6.24 -12.50 15.36
C ALA A 320 7.13 -13.73 15.59
N THR A 321 7.25 -14.57 14.57
CA THR A 321 8.34 -15.53 14.42
C THR A 321 9.26 -15.06 13.29
N ILE A 322 10.55 -14.88 13.57
CA ILE A 322 11.54 -14.33 12.64
C ILE A 322 12.66 -15.36 12.51
N GLU A 323 12.72 -16.07 11.38
CA GLU A 323 13.63 -17.20 11.14
C GLU A 323 14.58 -16.89 9.98
N ALA A 324 15.87 -17.12 10.16
CA ALA A 324 16.87 -17.04 9.09
C ALA A 324 16.85 -15.70 8.31
N CYS A 325 16.57 -14.60 9.00
CA CYS A 325 16.46 -13.27 8.39
C CYS A 325 17.75 -12.45 8.61
N THR A 326 17.99 -11.49 7.72
CA THR A 326 19.08 -10.50 7.84
C THR A 326 18.49 -9.13 8.14
N LEU A 327 18.86 -8.53 9.27
CA LEU A 327 18.38 -7.24 9.76
C LEU A 327 19.56 -6.28 9.89
N GLN A 328 19.72 -5.35 8.94
CA GLN A 328 20.95 -4.58 8.79
C GLN A 328 20.73 -3.07 8.63
N ALA A 329 21.61 -2.26 9.23
CA ALA A 329 21.65 -0.81 8.98
C ALA A 329 20.33 -0.08 9.25
N ASN A 330 19.65 -0.44 10.34
CA ASN A 330 18.44 0.23 10.82
C ASN A 330 18.72 0.96 12.15
N GLU A 331 17.77 1.77 12.62
CA GLU A 331 17.81 2.29 14.00
C GLU A 331 17.86 1.11 14.98
N TYR A 332 16.81 0.29 14.99
CA TYR A 332 16.80 -0.98 15.73
C TYR A 332 16.60 -2.14 14.76
N GLY A 333 17.29 -3.27 14.96
CA GLY A 333 17.03 -4.48 14.18
C GLY A 333 15.62 -5.00 14.44
N VAL A 334 15.33 -5.30 15.72
CA VAL A 334 13.99 -5.68 16.21
C VAL A 334 13.63 -4.88 17.47
N ALA A 335 12.43 -4.31 17.48
CA ALA A 335 11.90 -3.51 18.59
C ALA A 335 10.56 -4.08 19.08
N LEU A 336 10.44 -4.31 20.39
CA LEU A 336 9.21 -4.80 21.03
C LEU A 336 8.77 -3.88 22.17
N SER A 337 7.49 -3.54 22.22
CA SER A 337 6.90 -2.77 23.34
C SER A 337 5.54 -3.31 23.76
N LYS A 338 5.00 -2.78 24.86
CA LYS A 338 3.76 -3.22 25.51
C LYS A 338 3.81 -4.70 25.88
N SER A 339 2.92 -5.53 25.35
CA SER A 339 2.86 -6.97 25.62
C SER A 339 3.24 -7.80 24.39
N ALA A 340 3.96 -7.20 23.44
CA ALA A 340 4.39 -7.85 22.20
C ALA A 340 5.30 -9.05 22.46
N ARG A 341 5.27 -10.02 21.54
CA ARG A 341 6.03 -11.27 21.66
C ARG A 341 6.78 -11.58 20.38
N ALA A 342 8.07 -11.92 20.46
CA ALA A 342 8.82 -12.41 19.32
C ALA A 342 9.63 -13.66 19.62
N THR A 343 9.73 -14.53 18.63
CA THR A 343 10.73 -15.61 18.56
C THR A 343 11.66 -15.30 17.39
N ILE A 344 12.96 -15.20 17.66
CA ILE A 344 14.00 -14.82 16.69
C ILE A 344 15.00 -15.97 16.63
N GLU A 345 15.09 -16.62 15.48
CA GLU A 345 15.86 -17.84 15.29
C GLU A 345 16.80 -17.71 14.09
N GLU A 346 18.07 -18.09 14.28
CA GLU A 346 19.06 -18.21 13.20
C GLU A 346 19.23 -16.93 12.36
N CYS A 347 18.97 -15.76 12.95
CA CYS A 347 19.02 -14.47 12.25
C CYS A 347 20.39 -13.82 12.34
N ASP A 348 20.71 -12.99 11.35
CA ASP A 348 21.89 -12.11 11.32
C ASP A 348 21.45 -10.67 11.54
N ILE A 349 21.84 -10.06 12.67
CA ILE A 349 21.41 -8.73 13.11
C ILE A 349 22.64 -7.85 13.29
N THR A 350 22.90 -6.99 12.30
CA THR A 350 24.19 -6.30 12.18
C THR A 350 24.10 -4.83 11.81
N GLU A 351 25.07 -4.02 12.25
CA GLU A 351 25.20 -2.62 11.84
C GLU A 351 23.97 -1.74 12.17
N ASN A 352 23.17 -2.11 13.17
CA ASN A 352 22.07 -1.30 13.69
C ASN A 352 22.55 -0.43 14.87
N GLU A 353 21.81 0.61 15.26
CA GLU A 353 22.07 1.32 16.51
C GLU A 353 21.86 0.39 17.72
N ILE A 354 20.76 -0.38 17.70
CA ILE A 354 20.52 -1.48 18.62
C ILE A 354 20.07 -2.73 17.85
N GLY A 355 20.64 -3.90 18.14
CA GLY A 355 20.24 -5.15 17.50
C GLY A 355 18.81 -5.55 17.86
N VAL A 356 18.56 -5.82 19.14
CA VAL A 356 17.23 -6.14 19.68
C VAL A 356 16.94 -5.30 20.92
N VAL A 357 15.74 -4.72 21.00
CA VAL A 357 15.33 -3.91 22.15
C VAL A 357 13.91 -4.24 22.60
N CYS A 358 13.72 -4.36 23.92
CA CYS A 358 12.46 -4.72 24.56
C CYS A 358 12.09 -3.74 25.68
N TRP A 359 10.85 -3.24 25.63
CA TRP A 359 10.26 -2.34 26.62
C TRP A 359 8.98 -2.90 27.23
N ASP A 360 8.45 -2.23 28.26
CA ASP A 360 7.21 -2.57 28.96
C ASP A 360 7.20 -4.04 29.45
N ASP A 361 6.19 -4.83 29.08
CA ASP A 361 5.99 -6.25 29.45
C ASP A 361 6.25 -7.19 28.27
N SER A 362 7.01 -6.74 27.26
CA SER A 362 7.27 -7.51 26.04
C SER A 362 8.10 -8.77 26.32
N THR A 363 7.97 -9.78 25.47
CA THR A 363 8.69 -11.06 25.62
C THR A 363 9.43 -11.43 24.35
N VAL A 364 10.71 -11.79 24.46
CA VAL A 364 11.51 -12.24 23.32
C VAL A 364 12.26 -13.54 23.62
N ASP A 365 12.20 -14.49 22.70
CA ASP A 365 13.05 -15.67 22.65
C ASP A 365 14.05 -15.50 21.50
N ILE A 366 15.35 -15.52 21.77
CA ILE A 366 16.43 -15.35 20.79
C ILE A 366 17.30 -16.61 20.80
N ASN A 367 17.37 -17.31 19.68
CA ASN A 367 18.05 -18.60 19.57
C ASN A 367 18.95 -18.70 18.33
N GLY A 368 20.21 -19.06 18.52
CA GLY A 368 21.12 -19.34 17.40
C GLY A 368 21.41 -18.13 16.50
N CYS A 369 21.19 -16.90 16.98
CA CYS A 369 21.36 -15.68 16.19
C CYS A 369 22.80 -15.16 16.25
N ALA A 370 23.23 -14.50 15.18
CA ALA A 370 24.43 -13.68 15.14
C ALA A 370 24.03 -12.20 15.32
N ILE A 371 24.44 -11.58 16.43
CA ILE A 371 24.15 -10.18 16.74
C ILE A 371 25.48 -9.43 16.87
N SER A 372 25.89 -8.74 15.81
CA SER A 372 27.23 -8.16 15.78
C SER A 372 27.36 -6.81 15.13
N ASP A 373 28.39 -6.07 15.53
CA ASP A 373 28.72 -4.77 14.93
C ASP A 373 27.59 -3.72 15.06
N ASN A 374 26.73 -3.84 16.07
CA ASN A 374 25.71 -2.85 16.43
C ASN A 374 26.24 -1.86 17.50
N GLY A 375 25.51 -0.76 17.76
CA GLY A 375 25.77 0.07 18.95
C GLY A 375 25.54 -0.73 20.23
N ALA A 376 24.36 -1.32 20.40
CA ALA A 376 24.10 -2.35 21.41
C ALA A 376 23.58 -3.64 20.78
N GLY A 377 23.94 -4.80 21.33
CA GLY A 377 23.43 -6.09 20.87
C GLY A 377 21.97 -6.30 21.30
N VAL A 378 21.75 -6.45 22.61
CA VAL A 378 20.41 -6.62 23.19
C VAL A 378 20.19 -5.67 24.36
N ILE A 379 19.12 -4.88 24.32
CA ILE A 379 18.71 -3.97 25.40
C ILE A 379 17.36 -4.38 25.97
N LEU A 380 17.28 -4.51 27.30
CA LEU A 380 16.05 -4.89 28.00
C LEU A 380 15.68 -3.83 29.04
N ALA A 381 14.45 -3.33 28.97
CA ALA A 381 13.92 -2.29 29.86
C ALA A 381 12.64 -2.76 30.57
N ASP A 382 12.24 -2.00 31.58
CA ASP A 382 10.99 -2.18 32.33
C ASP A 382 10.83 -3.62 32.88
N SER A 383 9.73 -4.27 32.56
CA SER A 383 9.35 -5.63 32.98
C SER A 383 9.52 -6.65 31.86
N SER A 384 10.28 -6.32 30.81
CA SER A 384 10.43 -7.18 29.64
C SER A 384 11.11 -8.50 29.98
N GLN A 385 10.77 -9.54 29.22
CA GLN A 385 11.25 -10.90 29.44
C GLN A 385 12.06 -11.37 28.25
N ALA A 386 13.24 -11.91 28.49
CA ALA A 386 14.11 -12.40 27.44
C ALA A 386 14.64 -13.80 27.73
N LYS A 387 14.64 -14.66 26.71
CA LYS A 387 15.33 -15.94 26.72
C LYS A 387 16.40 -15.92 25.62
N LEU A 388 17.67 -16.13 25.99
CA LEU A 388 18.78 -16.11 25.05
C LEU A 388 19.55 -17.43 25.06
N ILE A 389 19.54 -18.16 23.96
CA ILE A 389 20.19 -19.47 23.84
C ILE A 389 21.09 -19.51 22.61
N GLU A 390 22.32 -20.01 22.77
CA GLU A 390 23.22 -20.35 21.65
C GLU A 390 23.48 -19.19 20.66
N ASN A 391 23.41 -17.94 21.13
CA ASN A 391 23.63 -16.76 20.29
C ASN A 391 25.11 -16.34 20.27
N GLU A 392 25.55 -15.75 19.16
CA GLU A 392 26.83 -15.06 19.06
C GLU A 392 26.64 -13.55 19.12
N ILE A 393 26.95 -12.92 20.27
CA ILE A 393 26.76 -11.48 20.49
C ILE A 393 28.12 -10.81 20.65
N LYS A 394 28.67 -10.27 19.56
CA LYS A 394 30.09 -9.87 19.45
C LYS A 394 30.29 -8.55 18.73
N ARG A 395 31.39 -7.84 19.02
CA ARG A 395 31.75 -6.56 18.38
C ARG A 395 30.69 -5.45 18.43
N ASN A 396 29.70 -5.54 19.31
CA ASN A 396 28.81 -4.42 19.61
C ASN A 396 29.49 -3.46 20.60
N ASP A 397 29.05 -2.22 20.79
CA ASP A 397 29.59 -1.41 21.91
C ASP A 397 29.19 -2.04 23.24
N GLN A 398 27.92 -2.36 23.41
CA GLN A 398 27.40 -3.16 24.53
C GLN A 398 26.85 -4.48 24.01
N GLY A 399 27.23 -5.62 24.59
CA GLY A 399 26.69 -6.92 24.19
C GLY A 399 25.23 -7.07 24.62
N ILE A 400 24.98 -7.29 25.91
CA ILE A 400 23.65 -7.27 26.52
C ILE A 400 23.64 -6.26 27.65
N ALA A 401 22.67 -5.33 27.69
CA ALA A 401 22.53 -4.40 28.80
C ALA A 401 21.07 -4.24 29.25
N LEU A 402 20.87 -4.14 30.57
CA LEU A 402 19.60 -3.79 31.17
C LEU A 402 19.48 -2.28 31.35
N PHE A 403 18.27 -1.74 31.22
CA PHE A 403 17.93 -0.38 31.66
C PHE A 403 17.82 -0.36 33.19
N ASP A 404 18.99 -0.31 33.82
CA ASP A 404 19.19 -0.38 35.26
C ASP A 404 20.24 0.64 35.70
N PRO A 405 20.23 1.16 36.96
CA PRO A 405 21.22 2.12 37.41
C PRO A 405 22.64 1.54 37.49
N ALA A 406 22.79 0.21 37.45
CA ALA A 406 24.09 -0.44 37.32
C ALA A 406 24.71 -0.31 35.92
N CYS A 407 23.89 0.00 34.91
CA CYS A 407 24.27 -0.04 33.48
C CYS A 407 24.07 1.29 32.76
N THR A 408 23.20 2.14 33.30
CA THR A 408 22.82 3.42 32.70
C THR A 408 22.85 4.51 33.75
N ASP A 409 23.09 5.76 33.35
CA ASP A 409 23.01 6.93 34.24
C ASP A 409 21.55 7.34 34.53
N THR A 410 20.60 6.43 34.34
CA THR A 410 19.18 6.67 34.54
C THR A 410 18.72 6.18 35.91
N GLY A 411 17.62 6.74 36.42
CA GLY A 411 16.97 6.24 37.64
C GLY A 411 16.08 5.02 37.40
N GLN A 412 15.99 4.52 36.15
CA GLN A 412 15.13 3.40 35.79
C GLN A 412 15.75 2.10 36.26
N ARG A 413 14.91 1.19 36.78
CA ARG A 413 15.32 -0.12 37.29
C ARG A 413 14.59 -1.20 36.53
N PHE A 414 15.33 -2.12 35.94
CA PHE A 414 14.78 -3.31 35.30
C PHE A 414 14.12 -4.23 36.34
N GLN A 415 12.88 -4.64 36.06
CA GLN A 415 12.00 -5.47 36.87
C GLN A 415 11.58 -6.76 36.14
N GLY A 416 12.12 -6.99 34.95
CA GLY A 416 11.78 -8.15 34.14
C GLY A 416 12.57 -9.41 34.50
N ARG A 417 12.64 -10.32 33.52
CA ARG A 417 13.29 -11.62 33.65
C ARG A 417 14.19 -11.93 32.46
N VAL A 418 15.38 -12.43 32.72
CA VAL A 418 16.32 -12.90 31.69
C VAL A 418 16.70 -14.35 31.99
N ILE A 419 16.53 -15.24 31.02
CA ILE A 419 16.95 -16.65 31.10
C ILE A 419 17.88 -16.94 29.93
N GLY A 420 18.85 -17.83 30.10
CA GLY A 420 19.64 -18.26 28.95
C GLY A 420 20.84 -19.11 29.30
N HIS A 421 21.47 -19.62 28.26
CA HIS A 421 22.70 -20.42 28.34
C HIS A 421 23.43 -20.46 27.00
N SER A 422 24.69 -20.88 27.05
CA SER A 422 25.48 -21.26 25.87
C SER A 422 25.64 -20.15 24.83
N ASN A 423 25.52 -18.88 25.24
CA ASN A 423 25.76 -17.75 24.36
C ASN A 423 27.27 -17.41 24.33
N VAL A 424 27.75 -16.94 23.18
CA VAL A 424 29.11 -16.42 23.02
C VAL A 424 29.06 -14.89 23.11
N ILE A 425 29.43 -14.36 24.27
CA ILE A 425 29.38 -12.92 24.58
C ILE A 425 30.76 -12.45 25.09
N PRO A 426 31.75 -12.29 24.20
CA PRO A 426 33.12 -11.98 24.59
C PRO A 426 33.22 -10.59 25.25
N ALA A 427 34.06 -10.50 26.27
CA ALA A 427 34.35 -9.26 26.97
C ALA A 427 35.22 -8.32 26.10
N PRO A 428 35.35 -7.02 26.43
CA PRO A 428 36.08 -6.06 25.60
C PRO A 428 37.51 -6.44 25.20
N ASN A 429 38.21 -7.19 26.06
CA ASN A 429 39.60 -7.59 25.83
C ASN A 429 39.74 -8.95 25.14
N ASP A 430 38.64 -9.66 24.88
CA ASP A 430 38.64 -10.94 24.20
C ASP A 430 38.65 -10.74 22.67
N PRO A 431 39.11 -11.72 21.87
CA PRO A 431 38.99 -11.67 20.42
C PRO A 431 37.52 -11.46 19.99
N HIS A 432 37.29 -10.45 19.15
CA HIS A 432 35.95 -10.02 18.72
C HIS A 432 35.03 -9.57 19.88
N GLY A 433 35.61 -9.11 20.99
CA GLY A 433 34.91 -8.58 22.15
C GLY A 433 33.90 -7.47 21.85
N ASN A 434 32.87 -7.37 22.68
CA ASN A 434 31.99 -6.19 22.71
C ASN A 434 32.77 -5.01 23.33
N ARG A 435 32.77 -3.84 22.68
CA ARG A 435 33.79 -2.79 22.84
C ARG A 435 33.81 -2.14 24.23
N MET A 436 32.66 -2.01 24.87
CA MET A 436 32.52 -1.42 26.21
C MET A 436 32.24 -2.49 27.27
N VAL A 437 31.29 -3.38 27.02
CA VAL A 437 30.92 -4.44 27.97
C VAL A 437 30.27 -5.63 27.26
N GLY A 438 30.56 -6.85 27.72
CA GLY A 438 29.87 -8.06 27.25
C GLY A 438 28.43 -8.14 27.78
N VAL A 439 28.27 -8.12 29.10
CA VAL A 439 26.95 -8.12 29.77
C VAL A 439 26.89 -7.08 30.88
N CYS A 440 25.75 -6.41 31.02
CA CYS A 440 25.47 -5.52 32.14
C CYS A 440 24.02 -5.71 32.64
N PRO A 441 23.79 -5.93 33.95
CA PRO A 441 24.78 -6.02 35.02
C PRO A 441 25.62 -7.30 34.92
N GLY A 442 26.73 -7.36 35.67
CA GLY A 442 27.61 -8.54 35.69
C GLY A 442 26.91 -9.82 36.16
N ASP A 443 25.76 -9.70 36.84
CA ASP A 443 24.90 -10.81 37.24
C ASP A 443 24.39 -11.63 36.04
N LEU A 444 24.36 -11.05 34.83
CA LEU A 444 23.99 -11.74 33.60
C LEU A 444 25.11 -12.66 33.04
N SER A 445 26.25 -12.78 33.72
CA SER A 445 27.39 -13.61 33.26
C SER A 445 27.04 -15.10 33.06
N PHE A 446 26.00 -15.62 33.72
CA PHE A 446 25.52 -16.99 33.53
C PHE A 446 25.09 -17.29 32.09
N LEU A 447 24.72 -16.28 31.29
CA LEU A 447 24.28 -16.43 29.91
C LEU A 447 25.31 -17.10 29.01
N THR A 448 26.59 -17.00 29.38
CA THR A 448 27.72 -17.60 28.65
C THR A 448 28.04 -19.03 29.07
N SER A 449 27.47 -19.50 30.18
CA SER A 449 27.73 -20.84 30.70
C SER A 449 26.84 -21.90 30.03
N GLU A 450 27.32 -23.14 29.97
CA GLU A 450 26.54 -24.28 29.47
C GLU A 450 25.30 -24.57 30.33
N ALA A 451 25.43 -24.47 31.66
CA ALA A 451 24.33 -24.71 32.59
C ALA A 451 23.26 -23.60 32.55
N GLY A 452 23.64 -22.38 32.15
CA GLY A 452 22.76 -21.23 32.12
C GLY A 452 22.38 -20.70 33.49
N GLY A 453 21.26 -19.98 33.49
CA GLY A 453 20.67 -19.43 34.69
C GLY A 453 19.46 -18.56 34.41
N THR A 454 18.97 -17.95 35.47
CA THR A 454 17.84 -17.03 35.46
C THR A 454 18.19 -15.82 36.31
N PHE A 455 17.98 -14.65 35.75
CA PHE A 455 17.89 -13.38 36.45
C PHE A 455 16.42 -12.97 36.48
N ASP A 456 15.84 -12.77 37.66
CA ASP A 456 14.43 -12.42 37.78
C ASP A 456 14.24 -11.40 38.89
N ARG A 457 13.66 -10.25 38.53
CA ARG A 457 13.27 -9.19 39.46
C ARG A 457 11.76 -8.92 39.47
N GLY A 458 10.98 -9.67 38.68
CA GLY A 458 9.52 -9.51 38.61
C GLY A 458 8.79 -10.16 39.77
N GLN A 459 9.52 -10.77 40.71
CA GLN A 459 9.02 -11.48 41.89
C GLN A 459 9.37 -10.77 43.21
N GLU A 460 10.05 -9.60 43.17
CA GLU A 460 10.48 -8.84 44.36
C GLU A 460 9.50 -7.75 44.81
#